data_AF-A0A3D5I4J8-F1
#
_entry.id   AF-A0A3D5I4J8-F1
#
_cell.length_a   1.000
_cell.length_b   1.000
_cell.length_c   1.000
_cell.angle_alpha   90.00
_cell.angle_beta   90.00
_cell.angle_gamma   90.00
#
_symmetry.space_group_name_H-M   'P 1'
#
loop_
_entity.id
_entity.type
_entity.pdbx_description
1 polymer ?
#
loop_
_entity_poly.entity_id
_entity_poly.type
_entity_poly.pdbx_seq_one_letter_code
_entity_poly.pdbx_strand_id
1 'polypeptide(L)'
;MTLAALSFWSTSGWHLLDRNKDGLLLPTADFMAAYFHRPELALVEESCDAERALHEKLTADPFALVDDSELTAMADPDIIENYRAVLAFREFLGQHDSLEAAYMAIAGGAEISFPPLFGVQICHVILRQILDG
;
A
#
# COMPACT_ATOMS: atom_id res chain seq x y z
N MET A 1 11.60 -27.87 19.78
CA MET A 1 10.38 -27.68 18.95
C MET A 1 9.97 -26.24 19.16
N THR A 2 10.39 -25.39 18.22
CA THR A 2 10.45 -23.94 18.33
C THR A 2 9.04 -23.40 18.57
N LEU A 3 8.87 -22.54 19.58
CA LEU A 3 7.68 -21.69 19.63
C LEU A 3 7.58 -21.05 18.25
N ALA A 4 6.46 -21.26 17.57
CA ALA A 4 6.12 -20.46 16.41
C ALA A 4 6.42 -19.01 16.77
N ALA A 5 7.36 -18.40 16.05
CA ALA A 5 7.78 -17.03 16.28
C ALA A 5 6.50 -16.20 16.39
N LEU A 6 6.21 -15.75 17.61
CA LEU A 6 5.06 -14.90 17.88
C LEU A 6 5.16 -13.74 16.88
N SER A 7 4.04 -13.40 16.25
CA SER A 7 3.88 -12.17 15.49
C SER A 7 4.11 -10.98 16.45
N PHE A 8 5.38 -10.64 16.69
CA PHE A 8 5.77 -9.68 17.73
C PHE A 8 5.51 -8.24 17.31
N TRP A 9 5.30 -8.02 16.01
CA TRP A 9 4.99 -6.72 15.42
C TRP A 9 3.93 -6.88 14.31
N SER A 10 2.71 -7.25 14.71
CA SER A 10 1.59 -7.44 13.79
C SER A 10 1.25 -6.19 12.97
N THR A 11 1.37 -5.01 13.58
CA THR A 11 1.09 -3.71 12.95
C THR A 11 2.12 -3.29 11.90
N SER A 12 3.22 -4.02 11.73
CA SER A 12 4.19 -3.74 10.66
C SER A 12 3.63 -3.99 9.26
N GLY A 13 2.63 -4.86 9.11
CA GLY A 13 2.16 -5.34 7.80
C GLY A 13 3.07 -6.39 7.16
N TRP A 14 4.14 -6.84 7.83
CA TRP A 14 5.08 -7.83 7.30
C TRP A 14 4.44 -9.18 6.93
N HIS A 15 3.37 -9.55 7.63
CA HIS A 15 2.62 -10.79 7.39
C HIS A 15 1.78 -10.75 6.11
N LEU A 16 1.60 -9.57 5.50
CA LEU A 16 0.87 -9.37 4.25
C LEU A 16 1.80 -9.49 3.03
N LEU A 17 3.08 -9.80 3.21
CA LEU A 17 4.08 -9.78 2.15
C LEU A 17 4.57 -11.17 1.82
N ASP A 18 4.97 -11.34 0.57
CA ASP A 18 5.73 -12.49 0.10
C ASP A 18 7.23 -12.20 0.11
N ARG A 19 8.03 -13.23 -0.20
CA ARG A 19 9.47 -13.07 -0.44
C ARG A 19 9.83 -13.64 -1.80
N ASN A 20 10.76 -12.99 -2.49
CA ASN A 20 11.35 -13.53 -3.70
C ASN A 20 12.39 -14.62 -3.38
N LYS A 21 13.01 -15.19 -4.41
CA LYS A 21 14.05 -16.24 -4.28
C LYS A 21 15.29 -15.82 -3.47
N ASP A 22 15.54 -14.51 -3.38
CA ASP A 22 16.68 -13.92 -2.68
C ASP A 22 16.29 -13.47 -1.25
N GLY A 23 15.05 -13.73 -0.82
CA GLY A 23 14.53 -13.39 0.50
C GLY A 23 14.04 -11.95 0.65
N LEU A 24 14.03 -11.16 -0.43
CA LEU A 24 13.56 -9.77 -0.41
C LEU A 24 12.03 -9.69 -0.43
N LEU A 25 11.48 -8.66 0.19
CA LEU A 25 10.05 -8.49 0.40
C LEU A 25 9.33 -8.07 -0.87
N LEU A 26 8.24 -8.76 -1.18
CA LEU A 26 7.38 -8.47 -2.33
C LEU A 26 6.00 -7.96 -1.87
N PRO A 27 5.52 -6.80 -2.40
CA PRO A 27 4.16 -6.36 -2.16
C PRO A 27 3.16 -7.34 -2.77
N THR A 28 2.15 -7.73 -2.00
CA THR A 28 1.06 -8.60 -2.44
C THR A 28 -0.24 -7.82 -2.61
N ALA A 29 -1.29 -8.49 -3.09
CA ALA A 29 -2.64 -7.94 -3.06
C ALA A 29 -3.09 -7.60 -1.63
N ASP A 30 -2.81 -8.46 -0.65
CA ASP A 30 -3.20 -8.21 0.75
C ASP A 30 -2.48 -6.98 1.33
N PHE A 31 -1.20 -6.79 0.98
CA PHE A 31 -0.46 -5.59 1.37
C PHE A 31 -1.06 -4.32 0.78
N MET A 32 -1.41 -4.34 -0.52
CA MET A 32 -2.05 -3.17 -1.15
C MET A 32 -3.49 -2.94 -0.67
N ALA A 33 -4.26 -4.01 -0.43
CA ALA A 33 -5.60 -3.92 0.14
C ALA A 33 -5.58 -3.18 1.48
N ALA A 34 -4.55 -3.39 2.31
CA ALA A 34 -4.43 -2.69 3.59
C ALA A 34 -4.35 -1.16 3.45
N TYR A 35 -3.85 -0.63 2.32
CA TYR A 35 -3.86 0.81 2.06
C TYR A 35 -5.26 1.33 1.72
N PHE A 36 -6.08 0.55 1.00
CA PHE A 36 -7.47 0.91 0.70
C PHE A 36 -8.39 0.82 1.93
N HIS A 37 -8.03 0.03 2.93
CA HIS A 37 -8.74 -0.05 4.22
C HIS A 37 -8.35 1.05 5.22
N ARG A 38 -7.49 2.01 4.83
CA ARG A 38 -7.08 3.08 5.74
C ARG A 38 -8.22 4.07 6.00
N PRO A 39 -8.28 4.69 7.19
CA PRO A 39 -9.35 5.63 7.54
C PRO A 39 -9.53 6.78 6.55
N GLU A 40 -8.46 7.21 5.89
CA GLU A 40 -8.48 8.28 4.88
C GLU A 40 -9.26 7.92 3.60
N LEU A 41 -9.54 6.64 3.38
CA LEU A 41 -10.32 6.09 2.26
C LEU A 41 -11.58 5.33 2.72
N ALA A 42 -11.87 5.36 4.02
CA ALA A 42 -13.02 4.67 4.57
C ALA A 42 -14.31 5.36 4.12
N LEU A 43 -15.23 4.58 3.54
CA LEU A 43 -16.54 5.07 3.15
C LEU A 43 -17.33 5.57 4.37
N VAL A 44 -18.00 6.70 4.21
CA VAL A 44 -18.95 7.28 5.17
C VAL A 44 -20.38 7.21 4.63
N GLU A 45 -21.37 7.67 5.40
CA GLU A 45 -22.78 7.66 4.96
C GLU A 45 -22.97 8.59 3.74
N GLU A 46 -22.24 9.71 3.72
CA GLU A 46 -22.27 10.74 2.70
C GLU A 46 -21.48 10.38 1.43
N SER A 47 -20.68 9.30 1.45
CA SER A 47 -19.90 8.86 0.29
C SER A 47 -20.80 8.60 -0.91
N CYS A 48 -20.42 9.16 -2.05
CA CYS A 48 -21.19 9.09 -3.30
C CYS A 48 -21.05 7.71 -3.99
N ASP A 49 -21.93 7.41 -4.94
CA ASP A 49 -21.94 6.11 -5.64
C ASP A 49 -20.62 5.81 -6.37
N ALA A 50 -19.97 6.82 -6.96
CA ALA A 50 -18.69 6.66 -7.64
C ALA A 50 -17.57 6.24 -6.66
N GLU A 51 -17.53 6.87 -5.48
CA GLU A 51 -16.56 6.54 -4.43
C GLU A 51 -16.79 5.12 -3.89
N ARG A 52 -18.04 4.74 -3.63
CA ARG A 52 -18.42 3.39 -3.20
C ARG A 52 -18.02 2.34 -4.23
N ALA A 53 -18.30 2.59 -5.51
CA ALA A 53 -17.97 1.68 -6.60
C ALA A 53 -16.46 1.50 -6.75
N LEU A 54 -15.68 2.59 -6.70
CA LEU A 54 -14.23 2.53 -6.78
C LEU A 54 -13.62 1.81 -5.55
N HIS A 55 -14.14 2.09 -4.36
CA HIS A 55 -13.71 1.44 -3.12
C HIS A 55 -13.94 -0.07 -3.15
N GLU A 56 -15.13 -0.51 -3.59
CA GLU A 56 -15.47 -1.93 -3.73
C GLU A 56 -14.55 -2.62 -4.75
N LYS A 57 -14.36 -1.99 -5.92
CA LYS A 57 -13.46 -2.47 -6.97
C LYS A 57 -12.04 -2.68 -6.46
N LEU A 58 -11.45 -1.70 -5.77
CA LEU A 58 -10.07 -1.75 -5.31
C LEU A 58 -9.87 -2.58 -4.04
N THR A 59 -10.92 -2.74 -3.23
CA THR A 59 -10.89 -3.68 -2.11
C THR A 59 -10.94 -5.14 -2.59
N ALA A 60 -11.68 -5.41 -3.67
CA ALA A 60 -11.75 -6.74 -4.26
C ALA A 60 -10.51 -7.09 -5.11
N ASP A 61 -10.00 -6.13 -5.88
CA ASP A 61 -8.78 -6.24 -6.68
C ASP A 61 -7.92 -4.98 -6.53
N PRO A 62 -6.95 -4.97 -5.59
CA PRO A 62 -6.07 -3.83 -5.33
C PRO A 62 -5.23 -3.36 -6.52
N PHE A 63 -5.05 -4.22 -7.53
CA PHE A 63 -4.30 -3.93 -8.75
C PHE A 63 -5.20 -3.67 -9.97
N ALA A 64 -6.52 -3.62 -9.79
CA ALA A 64 -7.44 -3.21 -10.85
C ALA A 64 -7.05 -1.84 -11.42
N LEU A 65 -7.12 -1.73 -12.75
CA LEU A 65 -6.88 -0.45 -13.44
C LEU A 65 -7.93 0.57 -13.02
N VAL A 66 -7.50 1.81 -12.80
CA VAL A 66 -8.36 2.93 -12.46
C VAL A 66 -8.19 4.01 -13.52
N ASP A 67 -9.29 4.37 -14.17
CA ASP A 67 -9.32 5.48 -15.12
C ASP A 67 -9.52 6.81 -14.36
N ASP A 68 -8.95 7.92 -14.85
CA ASP A 68 -9.11 9.23 -14.21
C ASP A 68 -10.58 9.70 -14.21
N SER A 69 -11.41 9.20 -15.13
CA SER A 69 -12.86 9.44 -15.11
C SER A 69 -13.56 8.78 -13.90
N GLU A 70 -13.04 7.67 -13.36
CA GLU A 70 -13.56 7.05 -12.14
C GLU A 70 -13.26 7.92 -10.91
N LEU A 71 -12.09 8.57 -10.89
CA LEU A 71 -11.70 9.51 -9.83
C LEU A 71 -12.50 10.81 -9.91
N THR A 72 -12.56 11.43 -11.09
CA THR A 72 -13.23 12.73 -11.29
C THR A 72 -14.75 12.65 -11.20
N ALA A 73 -15.33 11.45 -11.20
CA ALA A 73 -16.74 11.22 -10.89
C ALA A 73 -17.07 11.31 -9.39
N MET A 74 -16.07 11.24 -8.49
CA MET A 74 -16.28 11.41 -7.06
C MET A 74 -16.60 12.87 -6.71
N ALA A 75 -17.44 13.05 -5.69
CA ALA A 75 -17.92 14.38 -5.29
C ALA A 75 -16.90 15.15 -4.43
N ASP A 76 -16.10 14.46 -3.62
CA ASP A 76 -15.19 15.07 -2.67
C ASP A 76 -13.75 15.15 -3.23
N PRO A 77 -13.21 16.35 -3.49
CA PRO A 77 -11.86 16.50 -4.01
C PRO A 77 -10.77 16.01 -3.04
N ASP A 78 -10.99 16.06 -1.72
CA ASP A 78 -9.99 15.60 -0.76
C ASP A 78 -9.89 14.06 -0.80
N ILE A 79 -11.01 13.37 -1.02
CA ILE A 79 -11.03 11.91 -1.23
C ILE A 79 -10.35 11.52 -2.54
N ILE A 80 -10.55 12.30 -3.62
CA ILE A 80 -9.85 12.09 -4.89
C ILE A 80 -8.33 12.11 -4.68
N GLU A 81 -7.81 13.10 -3.95
CA GLU A 81 -6.38 13.21 -3.68
C GLU A 81 -5.85 12.06 -2.80
N ASN A 82 -6.65 11.57 -1.85
CA ASN A 82 -6.29 10.39 -1.06
C ASN A 82 -6.17 9.13 -1.94
N TYR A 83 -7.10 8.91 -2.88
CA TYR A 83 -7.00 7.80 -3.83
C TYR A 83 -5.77 7.96 -4.73
N ARG A 84 -5.52 9.16 -5.27
CA ARG A 84 -4.33 9.45 -6.10
C ARG A 84 -3.04 9.12 -5.37
N ALA A 85 -2.93 9.47 -4.09
CA ALA A 85 -1.78 9.15 -3.27
C ALA A 85 -1.52 7.63 -3.16
N VAL A 86 -2.57 6.83 -2.91
CA VAL A 86 -2.43 5.37 -2.81
C VAL A 86 -2.15 4.73 -4.18
N LEU A 87 -2.76 5.23 -5.25
CA LEU A 87 -2.54 4.74 -6.61
C LEU A 87 -1.12 5.07 -7.11
N ALA A 88 -0.60 6.27 -6.81
CA ALA A 88 0.78 6.66 -7.10
C ALA A 88 1.77 5.78 -6.34
N PHE A 89 1.48 5.46 -5.08
CA PHE A 89 2.29 4.52 -4.31
C PHE A 89 2.29 3.11 -4.92
N ARG A 90 1.11 2.61 -5.29
CA ARG A 90 0.95 1.33 -5.99
C ARG A 90 1.79 1.27 -7.27
N GLU A 91 1.72 2.32 -8.08
CA GLU A 91 2.50 2.43 -9.32
C GLU A 91 4.00 2.43 -9.04
N PHE A 92 4.45 3.24 -8.07
CA PHE A 92 5.84 3.30 -7.67
C PHE A 92 6.38 1.94 -7.22
N LEU A 93 5.63 1.20 -6.40
CA LEU A 93 6.02 -0.16 -6.02
C LEU A 93 6.16 -1.10 -7.22
N GLY A 94 5.29 -0.95 -8.23
CA GLY A 94 5.36 -1.72 -9.48
C GLY A 94 6.58 -1.44 -10.35
N GLN A 95 7.33 -0.36 -10.09
CA GLN A 95 8.56 0.00 -10.79
C GLN A 95 9.81 -0.67 -10.18
N HIS A 96 9.65 -1.45 -9.10
CA HIS A 96 10.76 -2.01 -8.35
C HIS A 96 10.58 -3.51 -8.06
N ASP A 97 11.68 -4.25 -8.09
CA ASP A 97 11.67 -5.71 -7.91
C ASP A 97 11.41 -6.17 -6.45
N SER A 98 11.41 -5.24 -5.49
CA SER A 98 11.19 -5.49 -4.06
C SER A 98 10.91 -4.20 -3.29
N LEU A 99 10.38 -4.33 -2.07
CA LEU A 99 10.21 -3.20 -1.15
C LEU A 99 11.55 -2.57 -0.74
N GLU A 100 12.60 -3.39 -0.60
CA GLU A 100 13.96 -2.92 -0.33
C GLU A 100 14.49 -2.05 -1.47
N ALA A 101 14.28 -2.47 -2.72
CA ALA A 101 14.66 -1.68 -3.89
C ALA A 101 13.88 -0.35 -3.96
N ALA A 102 12.56 -0.40 -3.71
CA ALA A 102 11.72 0.80 -3.64
C ALA A 102 12.18 1.76 -2.52
N TYR A 103 12.51 1.24 -1.35
CA TYR A 103 13.04 2.04 -0.24
C TYR A 103 14.38 2.68 -0.60
N MET A 104 15.29 1.93 -1.22
CA MET A 104 16.58 2.45 -1.66
C MET A 104 16.44 3.55 -2.71
N ALA A 105 15.45 3.45 -3.61
CA ALA A 105 15.13 4.52 -4.55
C ALA A 105 14.67 5.80 -3.83
N ILE A 106 13.74 5.69 -2.88
CA ILE A 106 13.29 6.83 -2.06
C ILE A 106 14.47 7.45 -1.29
N ALA A 107 15.28 6.63 -0.62
CA ALA A 107 16.46 7.09 0.13
C ALA A 107 17.52 7.72 -0.79
N GLY A 108 17.59 7.29 -2.04
CA GLY A 108 18.44 7.85 -3.09
C GLY A 108 17.91 9.15 -3.71
N GLY A 109 16.76 9.65 -3.27
CA GLY A 109 16.17 10.91 -3.75
C GLY A 109 15.26 10.75 -4.96
N ALA A 110 14.69 9.56 -5.20
CA ALA A 110 13.61 9.41 -6.18
C ALA A 110 12.47 10.39 -5.86
N GLU A 111 11.93 11.02 -6.91
CA GLU A 111 10.76 11.88 -6.78
C GLU A 111 9.55 11.01 -6.43
N ILE A 112 8.78 11.43 -5.42
CA ILE A 112 7.57 10.73 -4.97
C ILE A 112 6.38 11.67 -5.06
N SER A 113 5.23 11.13 -5.48
CA SER A 113 3.94 11.83 -5.57
C SER A 113 2.93 11.29 -4.54
N PHE A 114 3.42 10.65 -3.48
CA PHE A 114 2.64 10.10 -2.38
C PHE A 114 3.23 10.53 -1.03
N PRO A 115 2.47 10.44 0.08
CA PRO A 115 2.93 10.86 1.40
C PRO A 115 4.25 10.17 1.82
N PRO A 116 5.24 10.93 2.34
CA PRO A 116 6.50 10.36 2.84
C PRO A 116 6.33 9.28 3.91
N LEU A 117 5.19 9.29 4.62
CA LEU A 117 4.80 8.25 5.58
C LEU A 117 4.84 6.84 4.98
N PHE A 118 4.58 6.67 3.68
CA PHE A 118 4.59 5.34 3.07
C PHE A 118 6.01 4.78 2.95
N GLY A 119 7.00 5.64 2.72
CA GLY A 119 8.42 5.25 2.80
C GLY A 119 8.83 4.84 4.21
N VAL A 120 8.30 5.51 5.24
CA VAL A 120 8.49 5.12 6.65
C VAL A 120 7.86 3.74 6.92
N GLN A 121 6.68 3.48 6.36
CA GLN A 121 6.01 2.19 6.49
C GLN A 121 6.80 1.06 5.82
N ILE A 122 7.38 1.29 4.63
CA ILE A 122 8.31 0.34 4.01
C ILE A 122 9.50 0.06 4.94
N CYS A 123 10.10 1.10 5.54
CA CYS A 123 11.20 0.94 6.49
C CYS A 123 10.80 0.06 7.69
N HIS A 124 9.60 0.24 8.25
CA HIS A 124 9.11 -0.59 9.35
C HIS A 124 9.02 -2.07 8.98
N VAL A 125 8.51 -2.37 7.78
CA VAL A 125 8.42 -3.75 7.30
C VAL A 125 9.80 -4.37 7.13
N ILE A 126 10.73 -3.65 6.48
CA ILE A 126 12.10 -4.12 6.26
C ILE A 126 12.80 -4.35 7.60
N LEU A 127 12.64 -3.43 8.55
CA LEU A 127 13.19 -3.58 9.89
C LEU A 127 12.59 -4.81 10.60
N ARG A 128 11.29 -5.06 10.48
CA ARG A 128 10.68 -6.30 10.98
C ARG A 128 11.37 -7.52 10.36
N GLN A 129 11.54 -7.58 9.04
CA GLN A 129 12.23 -8.69 8.36
C GLN A 129 13.65 -8.91 8.92
N ILE A 130 14.42 -7.85 9.13
CA ILE A 130 15.78 -7.93 9.71
C ILE A 130 15.75 -8.51 11.14
N LEU A 131 14.73 -8.17 11.93
CA LEU A 131 14.60 -8.60 13.32
C LEU A 131 14.06 -10.03 13.48
N ASP A 132 13.49 -10.63 12.43
CA ASP A 132 12.98 -12.01 12.46
C ASP A 132 14.11 -13.06 12.46
N GLY A 133 15.28 -12.70 11.91
CA GLY A 133 16.44 -13.57 11.72
C GLY A 133 16.42 -14.36 10.43
#